data_AF-A0A241VQC1-F1
#
_entry.id   AF-A0A241VQC1-F1
#
_cell.length_a   1.000
_cell.length_b   1.000
_cell.length_c   1.000
_cell.angle_alpha   90.00
_cell.angle_beta   90.00
_cell.angle_gamma   90.00
#
_symmetry.space_group_name_H-M   'P 1'
#
loop_
_entity.id
_entity.type
_entity.pdbx_description
1 polymer ?
#
loop_
_entity_poly.entity_id
_entity_poly.type
_entity_poly.pdbx_seq_one_letter_code
_entity_poly.pdbx_strand_id
1 'polypeptide(L)'
;MSDAMNIKKRIFDYTPQPIIRPVQAVLVLLAAASLIFGLLYALSNFQVFIPHQNLPHIPLLLGISLICAIVLFIDPEQRLKFPFFIQRQLIDPKLAHDLRYLSLRSSDAVIVGHRRIREHWWQRPQQQLQLKLHDAQQAQWFSCALHQVFNTRHFSRLHVRATDELIGQAVMIHYLAKSRHIVQIASAANDDNFEYIQRYVDAPYAQYIRLHRIPTRLMQDLNQIESIQAFRKDDESGFHLDITTLHGNRYDVLSSAKRFDLLEQVLSPLIDFVAYRQFKQNLKLRQQLISATQLLRYRRLWPYLLYGIVLLVAFQLHWLAGIVALCVICYLYRTVHQQNDPPFIVESVK
;
A
#
# COMPACT_ATOMS: atom_id res chain seq x y z
N MET A 1 -19.14 3.12 -13.71
CA MET A 1 -19.58 3.21 -12.29
C MET A 1 -18.69 2.39 -11.33
N SER A 2 -18.01 1.33 -11.79
CA SER A 2 -17.04 0.53 -11.00
C SER A 2 -15.82 1.34 -10.54
N ASP A 3 -15.28 2.19 -11.40
CA ASP A 3 -13.94 2.78 -11.17
C ASP A 3 -13.96 3.87 -10.11
N ALA A 4 -15.00 4.72 -10.10
CA ALA A 4 -15.20 5.72 -9.05
C ALA A 4 -15.42 5.10 -7.66
N MET A 5 -16.08 3.93 -7.59
CA MET A 5 -16.28 3.22 -6.33
C MET A 5 -14.96 2.57 -5.85
N ASN A 6 -14.14 2.10 -6.78
CA ASN A 6 -12.82 1.55 -6.47
C ASN A 6 -11.86 2.65 -5.98
N ILE A 7 -11.86 3.83 -6.62
CA ILE A 7 -11.08 5.01 -6.19
C ILE A 7 -11.49 5.47 -4.79
N LYS A 8 -12.80 5.57 -4.49
CA LYS A 8 -13.29 5.90 -3.13
C LYS A 8 -12.72 4.96 -2.09
N LYS A 9 -12.91 3.65 -2.31
CA LYS A 9 -12.44 2.61 -1.39
C LYS A 9 -10.93 2.70 -1.17
N ARG A 10 -10.17 2.94 -2.24
CA ARG A 10 -8.72 3.13 -2.19
C ARG A 10 -8.32 4.38 -1.39
N ILE A 11 -8.94 5.53 -1.63
CA ILE A 11 -8.69 6.75 -0.84
C ILE A 11 -8.99 6.49 0.65
N PHE A 12 -10.08 5.78 0.97
CA PHE A 12 -10.40 5.39 2.35
C PHE A 12 -9.36 4.45 2.97
N ASP A 13 -8.83 3.51 2.20
CA ASP A 13 -7.82 2.57 2.68
C ASP A 13 -6.47 3.25 2.93
N TYR A 14 -6.13 4.27 2.13
CA TYR A 14 -4.82 4.95 2.18
C TYR A 14 -4.77 6.20 3.05
N THR A 15 -5.90 6.83 3.36
CA THR A 15 -5.88 8.03 4.22
C THR A 15 -5.88 7.68 5.71
N PRO A 16 -4.91 8.19 6.49
CA PRO A 16 -4.98 8.10 7.94
C PRO A 16 -6.20 8.90 8.43
N GLN A 17 -7.04 8.26 9.25
CA GLN A 17 -8.32 8.80 9.69
C GLN A 17 -8.35 8.85 11.23
N PRO A 18 -7.62 9.81 11.82
CA PRO A 18 -7.47 9.88 13.27
C PRO A 18 -8.82 10.15 13.94
N ILE A 19 -9.10 9.40 15.00
CA ILE A 19 -10.31 9.60 15.82
C ILE A 19 -10.13 10.87 16.65
N ILE A 20 -10.95 11.88 16.36
CA ILE A 20 -11.00 13.14 17.12
C ILE A 20 -12.03 13.08 18.25
N ARG A 21 -12.97 12.12 18.22
CA ARG A 21 -14.02 11.94 19.24
C ARG A 21 -13.83 10.62 20.00
N PRO A 22 -12.90 10.56 20.97
CA PRO A 22 -12.54 9.30 21.65
C PRO A 22 -13.69 8.72 22.49
N VAL A 23 -14.53 9.57 23.10
CA VAL A 23 -15.68 9.11 23.91
C VAL A 23 -16.68 8.33 23.05
N GLN A 24 -17.01 8.84 21.87
CA GLN A 24 -17.90 8.16 20.93
C GLN A 24 -17.29 6.84 20.43
N ALA A 25 -15.98 6.81 20.20
CA ALA A 25 -15.28 5.58 19.83
C ALA A 25 -15.33 4.52 20.95
N VAL A 26 -15.24 4.90 22.22
CA VAL A 26 -15.40 3.99 23.35
C VAL A 26 -16.83 3.43 23.41
N LEU A 27 -17.85 4.27 23.18
CA LEU A 27 -19.24 3.81 23.13
C LEU A 27 -19.47 2.77 22.02
N VAL A 28 -18.86 2.97 20.84
CA VAL A 28 -18.91 2.00 19.74
C VAL A 28 -18.23 0.69 20.15
N LEU A 29 -17.06 0.75 20.80
CA LEU A 29 -16.35 -0.43 21.29
C LEU A 29 -17.19 -1.21 22.30
N LEU A 30 -17.85 -0.53 23.23
CA LEU A 30 -18.73 -1.15 24.22
C LEU A 30 -19.96 -1.78 23.57
N ALA A 31 -20.56 -1.12 22.57
CA ALA A 31 -21.68 -1.69 21.80
C ALA A 31 -21.25 -2.96 21.04
N ALA A 32 -20.08 -2.94 20.40
CA ALA A 32 -19.53 -4.11 19.72
C ALA A 32 -19.22 -5.25 20.70
N ALA A 33 -18.62 -4.95 21.85
CA ALA A 33 -18.36 -5.93 22.91
C ALA A 33 -19.67 -6.54 23.42
N SER A 34 -20.72 -5.74 23.60
CA SER A 34 -22.05 -6.20 24.03
C SER A 34 -22.70 -7.15 23.01
N LEU A 35 -22.58 -6.85 21.71
CA LEU A 35 -23.06 -7.74 20.64
C LEU A 35 -22.29 -9.07 20.60
N ILE A 36 -20.96 -9.02 20.72
CA ILE A 36 -20.12 -10.24 20.76
C ILE A 36 -20.46 -11.07 22.00
N PHE A 37 -20.64 -10.41 23.14
CA PHE A 37 -21.06 -11.07 24.38
C PHE A 37 -22.40 -11.80 24.19
N GLY A 38 -23.41 -11.13 23.63
CA GLY A 38 -24.72 -11.75 23.35
C GLY A 38 -24.61 -12.96 22.42
N LEU A 39 -23.75 -12.89 21.40
CA LEU A 39 -23.52 -13.97 20.45
C LEU A 39 -22.80 -15.16 21.09
N LEU A 40 -21.72 -14.91 21.85
CA LEU A 40 -21.00 -15.94 22.60
C LEU A 40 -21.90 -16.59 23.66
N TYR A 41 -22.72 -15.80 24.35
CA TYR A 41 -23.68 -16.28 25.34
C TYR A 41 -24.76 -17.16 24.70
N ALA A 42 -25.34 -16.74 23.57
CA ALA A 42 -26.29 -17.55 22.81
C ALA A 42 -25.66 -18.86 22.33
N LEU A 43 -24.45 -18.82 21.76
CA LEU A 43 -23.71 -20.00 21.33
C LEU A 43 -23.39 -20.95 22.49
N SER A 44 -23.13 -20.43 23.69
CA SER A 44 -22.89 -21.29 24.88
C SER A 44 -24.17 -21.99 25.36
N ASN A 45 -25.35 -21.43 25.09
CA ASN A 45 -26.63 -22.03 25.44
C ASN A 45 -27.14 -23.03 24.40
N PHE A 46 -26.77 -22.87 23.12
CA PHE A 46 -26.99 -23.89 22.10
C PHE A 46 -25.97 -25.02 22.32
N GLN A 47 -26.42 -26.17 22.83
CA GLN A 47 -25.65 -27.40 23.12
C GLN A 47 -24.86 -28.01 21.93
N VAL A 48 -24.72 -27.30 20.81
CA VAL A 48 -24.01 -27.72 19.61
C VAL A 48 -22.50 -27.90 19.85
N PHE A 49 -21.95 -27.38 20.96
CA PHE A 49 -20.48 -27.35 21.15
C PHE A 49 -19.91 -27.93 22.44
N ILE A 50 -20.67 -28.15 23.53
CA ILE A 50 -20.18 -28.84 24.74
C ILE A 50 -21.37 -29.54 25.44
N PRO A 51 -21.43 -30.89 25.49
CA PRO A 51 -22.37 -31.55 26.38
C PRO A 51 -21.78 -31.53 27.78
N HIS A 52 -22.52 -30.93 28.70
CA HIS A 52 -22.37 -31.03 30.15
C HIS A 52 -21.33 -30.13 30.83
N GLN A 53 -21.88 -29.37 31.78
CA GLN A 53 -21.30 -28.75 32.96
C GLN A 53 -20.85 -27.27 32.88
N ASN A 54 -21.45 -26.54 33.82
CA ASN A 54 -21.08 -25.28 34.45
C ASN A 54 -21.49 -24.01 33.72
N LEU A 55 -22.13 -23.12 34.49
CA LEU A 55 -22.59 -21.80 34.08
C LEU A 55 -21.56 -21.13 33.16
N PRO A 56 -22.00 -20.42 32.11
CA PRO A 56 -21.10 -19.53 31.39
C PRO A 56 -20.47 -18.60 32.41
N HIS A 57 -19.14 -18.65 32.58
CA HIS A 57 -18.42 -17.72 33.46
C HIS A 57 -18.60 -16.31 32.89
N ILE A 58 -19.70 -15.64 33.25
CA ILE A 58 -20.11 -14.31 32.79
C ILE A 58 -18.94 -13.31 32.82
N PRO A 59 -18.14 -13.19 33.90
CA PRO A 59 -16.99 -12.28 33.90
C PRO A 59 -15.92 -12.64 32.86
N LEU A 60 -15.70 -13.93 32.59
CA LEU A 60 -14.76 -14.40 31.58
C LEU A 60 -15.28 -14.12 30.16
N LEU A 61 -16.56 -14.36 29.89
CA LEU A 61 -17.20 -14.01 28.61
C LEU A 61 -17.19 -12.50 28.35
N LEU A 62 -17.42 -11.69 29.39
CA LEU A 62 -17.31 -10.23 29.31
C LEU A 62 -15.87 -9.82 28.96
N GLY A 63 -14.87 -10.39 29.63
CA GLY A 63 -13.46 -10.16 29.33
C GLY A 63 -13.10 -10.54 27.88
N ILE A 64 -13.50 -11.72 27.43
CA ILE A 64 -13.28 -12.19 26.05
C ILE A 64 -13.98 -11.27 25.05
N SER A 65 -15.22 -10.87 25.29
CA SER A 65 -15.98 -10.01 24.39
C SER A 65 -15.34 -8.64 24.20
N LEU A 66 -14.79 -8.06 25.28
CA LEU A 66 -14.06 -6.80 25.24
C LEU A 66 -12.75 -6.94 24.45
N ILE A 67 -11.99 -8.01 24.69
CA ILE A 67 -10.74 -8.29 23.95
C ILE A 67 -11.06 -8.49 22.46
N CYS A 68 -12.07 -9.29 22.12
CA CYS A 68 -12.49 -9.50 20.74
C CYS A 68 -12.92 -8.19 20.06
N ALA A 69 -13.70 -7.35 20.73
CA ALA A 69 -14.09 -6.04 20.20
C ALA A 69 -12.87 -5.16 19.93
N ILE A 70 -11.92 -5.10 20.87
CA ILE A 70 -10.67 -4.35 20.69
C ILE A 70 -9.88 -4.92 19.50
N VAL A 71 -9.69 -6.24 19.42
CA VAL A 71 -8.95 -6.91 18.33
C VAL A 71 -9.58 -6.65 16.97
N LEU A 72 -10.91 -6.62 16.88
CA LEU A 72 -11.63 -6.32 15.62
C LEU A 72 -11.33 -4.93 15.07
N PHE A 73 -11.01 -3.97 15.93
CA PHE A 73 -10.75 -2.59 15.53
C PHE A 73 -9.28 -2.18 15.69
N ILE A 74 -8.39 -3.05 16.18
CA ILE A 74 -6.97 -2.73 16.26
C ILE A 74 -6.42 -2.52 14.84
N ASP A 75 -5.77 -1.38 14.67
CA ASP A 75 -5.06 -1.05 13.44
C ASP A 75 -3.61 -0.71 13.80
N PRO A 76 -2.62 -1.33 13.12
CA PRO A 76 -1.22 -1.13 13.44
C PRO A 76 -0.75 0.31 13.23
N GLU A 77 -1.51 1.15 12.51
CA GLU A 77 -1.14 2.53 12.18
C GLU A 77 -1.93 3.56 12.98
N GLN A 78 -3.23 3.38 13.09
CA GLN A 78 -4.13 4.33 13.76
C GLN A 78 -4.44 3.95 15.22
N ARG A 79 -3.89 2.82 15.70
CA ARG A 79 -4.26 2.09 16.93
C ARG A 79 -5.66 1.50 16.88
N LEU A 80 -6.65 2.30 16.47
CA LEU A 80 -8.04 1.89 16.28
C LEU A 80 -8.54 2.38 14.92
N LYS A 81 -9.13 1.47 14.12
CA LYS A 81 -9.78 1.78 12.83
C LYS A 81 -11.15 1.14 12.79
N PHE A 82 -12.18 1.98 12.72
CA PHE A 82 -13.58 1.55 12.66
C PHE A 82 -14.05 1.38 11.20
N PRO A 83 -15.12 0.61 10.94
CA PRO A 83 -15.79 0.59 9.65
C PRO A 83 -16.21 2.00 9.22
N PHE A 84 -16.12 2.28 7.92
CA PHE A 84 -16.28 3.62 7.35
C PHE A 84 -17.54 4.36 7.81
N PHE A 85 -18.69 3.66 7.87
CA PHE A 85 -19.97 4.26 8.27
C PHE A 85 -19.94 4.84 9.70
N ILE A 86 -19.21 4.19 10.61
CA ILE A 86 -18.99 4.68 11.97
C ILE A 86 -17.90 5.77 11.96
N GLN A 87 -16.80 5.49 11.26
CA GLN A 87 -15.61 6.33 11.26
C GLN A 87 -15.91 7.76 10.78
N ARG A 88 -16.84 7.92 9.81
CA ARG A 88 -17.28 9.24 9.33
C ARG A 88 -17.78 10.18 10.42
N GLN A 89 -18.29 9.66 11.53
CA GLN A 89 -18.77 10.45 12.67
C GLN A 89 -17.67 10.72 13.72
N LEU A 90 -16.54 10.02 13.64
CA LEU A 90 -15.46 10.03 14.63
C LEU A 90 -14.23 10.84 14.20
N ILE A 91 -14.13 11.20 12.91
CA ILE A 91 -12.98 11.90 12.29
C ILE A 91 -13.26 13.39 12.06
N ASP A 92 -12.21 14.16 11.69
CA ASP A 92 -12.33 15.59 11.36
C ASP A 92 -13.45 15.81 10.31
N PRO A 93 -14.42 16.71 10.55
CA PRO A 93 -15.46 17.03 9.58
C PRO A 93 -14.92 17.48 8.21
N LYS A 94 -13.75 18.14 8.15
CA LYS A 94 -13.12 18.52 6.87
C LYS A 94 -12.68 17.28 6.09
N LEU A 95 -12.04 16.33 6.77
CA LEU A 95 -11.63 15.05 6.18
C LEU A 95 -12.84 14.22 5.79
N ALA A 96 -13.86 14.13 6.65
CA ALA A 96 -15.12 13.43 6.34
C ALA A 96 -15.83 14.03 5.13
N HIS A 97 -15.80 15.35 4.97
CA HIS A 97 -16.34 16.04 3.81
C HIS A 97 -15.56 15.68 2.55
N ASP A 98 -14.24 15.83 2.58
CA ASP A 98 -13.38 15.53 1.44
C ASP A 98 -13.51 14.09 0.96
N LEU A 99 -13.59 13.15 1.89
CA LEU A 99 -13.79 11.73 1.60
C LEU A 99 -15.19 11.44 1.03
N ARG A 100 -16.21 12.16 1.47
CA ARG A 100 -17.59 12.01 0.94
C ARG A 100 -17.68 12.53 -0.51
N TYR A 101 -17.09 13.68 -0.77
CA TYR A 101 -17.23 14.41 -2.04
C TYR A 101 -16.09 14.16 -3.02
N LEU A 102 -15.06 13.39 -2.64
CA LEU A 102 -13.89 13.13 -3.47
C LEU A 102 -13.23 14.42 -3.98
N SER A 103 -12.91 15.35 -3.08
CA SER A 103 -12.17 16.58 -3.42
C SER A 103 -10.67 16.32 -3.64
N LEU A 104 -10.35 15.27 -4.40
CA LEU A 104 -8.98 14.93 -4.78
C LEU A 104 -8.48 15.95 -5.80
N ARG A 105 -7.26 16.46 -5.58
CA ARG A 105 -6.55 17.33 -6.51
C ARG A 105 -5.16 16.78 -6.75
N SER A 106 -4.67 16.95 -7.97
CA SER A 106 -3.28 16.73 -8.37
C SER A 106 -2.56 18.06 -8.48
N SER A 107 -1.29 18.11 -8.10
CA SER A 107 -0.43 19.29 -8.26
C SER A 107 1.04 18.89 -8.20
N ASP A 108 1.87 19.62 -8.93
CA ASP A 108 3.31 19.64 -8.70
C ASP A 108 3.64 20.55 -7.52
N ALA A 109 4.63 20.14 -6.74
CA ALA A 109 5.04 20.83 -5.54
C ALA A 109 6.54 20.64 -5.26
N VAL A 110 7.09 21.56 -4.47
CA VAL A 110 8.43 21.42 -3.88
C VAL A 110 8.30 21.30 -2.38
N ILE A 111 9.01 20.33 -1.79
CA ILE A 111 9.07 20.17 -0.34
C ILE A 111 9.96 21.28 0.23
N VAL A 112 9.42 22.06 1.16
CA VAL A 112 10.13 23.19 1.80
C VAL A 112 10.48 22.89 3.25
N GLY A 113 9.79 21.93 3.87
CA GLY A 113 10.03 21.57 5.26
C GLY A 113 9.27 20.31 5.67
N HIS A 114 9.61 19.79 6.84
CA HIS A 114 8.89 18.67 7.45
C HIS A 114 8.76 18.91 8.95
N ARG A 115 7.72 18.35 9.54
CA ARG A 115 7.51 18.35 10.99
C ARG A 115 6.71 17.13 11.41
N ARG A 116 6.74 16.83 12.71
CA ARG A 116 5.89 15.82 13.31
C ARG A 116 5.00 16.48 14.36
N ILE A 117 3.69 16.40 14.14
CA ILE A 117 2.70 16.98 15.06
C ILE A 117 1.88 15.86 15.67
N ARG A 118 1.57 16.03 16.95
CA ARG A 118 0.60 15.21 17.66
C ARG A 118 -0.50 16.15 18.15
N GLU A 119 -1.64 16.13 17.47
CA GLU A 119 -2.79 16.96 17.85
C GLU A 119 -3.37 16.51 19.20
N HIS A 120 -3.44 15.19 19.42
CA HIS A 120 -3.98 14.61 20.63
C HIS A 120 -3.11 13.49 21.19
N TRP A 121 -3.06 13.35 22.52
CA TRP A 121 -2.20 12.36 23.18
C TRP A 121 -2.62 10.91 22.88
N TRP A 122 -3.88 10.61 22.61
CA TRP A 122 -4.28 9.24 22.25
C TRP A 122 -3.89 8.88 20.80
N GLN A 123 -3.61 9.88 19.96
CA GLN A 123 -3.24 9.70 18.57
C GLN A 123 -1.73 9.50 18.40
N ARG A 124 -1.36 8.77 17.34
CA ARG A 124 0.04 8.70 16.92
C ARG A 124 0.48 10.04 16.32
N PRO A 125 1.75 10.44 16.51
CA PRO A 125 2.26 11.65 15.88
C PRO A 125 2.22 11.53 14.36
N GLN A 126 1.55 12.46 13.71
CA GLN A 126 1.42 12.55 12.26
C GLN A 126 2.60 13.32 11.67
N GLN A 127 3.05 12.88 10.50
CA GLN A 127 4.05 13.61 9.73
C GLN A 127 3.34 14.67 8.89
N GLN A 128 3.93 15.85 8.81
CA GLN A 128 3.46 16.91 7.93
C GLN A 128 4.61 17.38 7.06
N LEU A 129 4.33 17.56 5.78
CA LEU A 129 5.24 18.19 4.82
C LEU A 129 4.75 19.60 4.54
N GLN A 130 5.67 20.55 4.52
CA GLN A 130 5.41 21.88 4.01
C GLN A 130 5.69 21.85 2.51
N LEU A 131 4.67 22.11 1.72
CA LEU A 131 4.74 22.05 0.26
C LEU A 131 4.45 23.44 -0.32
N LYS A 132 5.32 23.87 -1.23
CA LYS A 132 5.03 25.00 -2.13
C LYS A 132 4.46 24.42 -3.41
N LEU A 133 3.15 24.51 -3.57
CA LEU A 133 2.46 24.11 -4.81
C LEU A 133 2.85 25.08 -5.93
N HIS A 134 2.89 24.60 -7.17
CA HIS A 134 3.24 25.42 -8.34
C HIS A 134 2.38 26.70 -8.43
N ASP A 135 1.06 26.57 -8.24
CA ASP A 135 0.11 27.67 -8.36
C ASP A 135 -0.08 28.48 -7.07
N ALA A 136 0.57 28.09 -5.97
CA ALA A 136 0.41 28.74 -4.67
C ALA A 136 1.57 29.69 -4.37
N GLN A 137 1.24 30.95 -4.08
CA GLN A 137 2.23 31.95 -3.67
C GLN A 137 2.96 31.57 -2.35
N GLN A 138 2.27 30.87 -1.45
CA GLN A 138 2.79 30.51 -0.13
C GLN A 138 2.82 29.00 0.09
N ALA A 139 3.86 28.54 0.79
CA ALA A 139 3.99 27.14 1.17
C ALA A 139 3.01 26.78 2.29
N GLN A 140 2.33 25.65 2.14
CA GLN A 140 1.28 25.19 3.06
C GLN A 140 1.65 23.85 3.69
N TRP A 141 1.13 23.59 4.89
CA TRP A 141 1.32 22.30 5.57
C TRP A 141 0.28 21.28 5.11
N PHE A 142 0.76 20.10 4.76
CA PHE A 142 -0.04 18.95 4.39
C PHE A 142 0.23 17.78 5.31
N SER A 143 -0.83 17.13 5.77
CA SER A 143 -0.73 15.91 6.57
C SER A 143 -0.45 14.71 5.65
N CYS A 144 0.54 13.92 6.02
CA CYS A 144 0.96 12.77 5.24
C CYS A 144 1.26 11.58 6.14
N ALA A 145 0.97 10.40 5.63
CA ALA A 145 1.44 9.14 6.21
C ALA A 145 2.46 8.57 5.23
N LEU A 146 3.73 8.96 5.35
CA LEU A 146 4.78 8.58 4.38
C LEU A 146 4.96 7.07 4.23
N HIS A 147 4.42 6.24 5.11
CA HIS A 147 4.35 4.79 4.94
C HIS A 147 3.11 4.31 4.16
N GLN A 148 2.00 5.06 4.17
CA GLN A 148 0.75 4.75 3.48
C GLN A 148 0.67 5.36 2.08
N VAL A 149 1.29 6.51 1.89
CA VAL A 149 1.29 7.24 0.62
C VAL A 149 2.00 6.44 -0.49
N PHE A 150 2.87 5.47 -0.13
CA PHE A 150 3.49 4.49 -1.03
C PHE A 150 2.90 3.07 -0.94
N ASN A 151 1.82 2.86 -0.17
CA ASN A 151 1.38 1.51 0.18
C ASN A 151 0.56 0.87 -0.95
N THR A 152 1.21 0.51 -2.05
CA THR A 152 0.91 -0.83 -2.54
C THR A 152 1.34 -1.78 -1.44
N ARG A 153 0.48 -2.69 -1.04
CA ARG A 153 0.76 -3.62 0.07
C ARG A 153 2.02 -4.47 -0.16
N HIS A 154 2.55 -4.47 -1.39
CA HIS A 154 3.83 -5.04 -1.78
C HIS A 154 5.05 -4.27 -1.23
N PHE A 155 4.97 -2.95 -1.04
CA PHE A 155 6.02 -2.13 -0.41
C PHE A 155 5.72 -1.78 1.05
N SER A 156 4.97 -2.63 1.75
CA SER A 156 4.64 -2.45 3.17
C SER A 156 5.86 -2.29 4.11
N ARG A 157 7.07 -2.58 3.62
CA ARG A 157 8.34 -2.45 4.35
C ARG A 157 9.27 -1.35 3.81
N LEU A 158 8.87 -0.62 2.76
CA LEU A 158 9.56 0.61 2.35
C LEU A 158 8.96 1.78 3.13
N HIS A 159 9.82 2.51 3.82
CA HIS A 159 9.42 3.68 4.59
C HIS A 159 10.26 4.89 4.20
N VAL A 160 9.62 5.97 3.78
CA VAL A 160 10.32 7.25 3.65
C VAL A 160 10.41 7.90 5.02
N ARG A 161 11.63 8.23 5.44
CA ARG A 161 11.88 8.98 6.66
C ARG A 161 11.76 10.47 6.34
N ALA A 162 11.01 11.19 7.16
CA ALA A 162 11.02 12.65 7.13
C ALA A 162 12.38 13.15 7.64
N THR A 163 13.27 13.49 6.71
CA THR A 163 14.61 14.04 6.96
C THR A 163 14.81 15.30 6.13
N ASP A 164 15.80 16.11 6.48
CA ASP A 164 16.10 17.37 5.78
C ASP A 164 16.49 17.13 4.31
N GLU A 165 16.92 15.91 3.95
CA GLU A 165 17.17 15.46 2.58
C GLU A 165 15.93 15.52 1.65
N LEU A 166 14.72 15.59 2.21
CA LEU A 166 13.50 15.78 1.43
C LEU A 166 13.33 17.22 0.94
N ILE A 167 13.94 18.18 1.63
CA ILE A 167 13.77 19.60 1.34
C ILE A 167 14.43 19.92 -0.01
N GLY A 168 13.71 20.65 -0.86
CA GLY A 168 14.10 20.97 -2.23
C GLY A 168 13.69 19.92 -3.27
N GLN A 169 13.17 18.75 -2.85
CA GLN A 169 12.73 17.73 -3.79
C GLN A 169 11.43 18.16 -4.50
N ALA A 170 11.44 18.09 -5.84
CA ALA A 170 10.26 18.25 -6.67
C ALA A 170 9.41 16.96 -6.66
N VAL A 171 8.12 17.10 -6.37
CA VAL A 171 7.20 16.01 -6.16
C VAL A 171 5.86 16.29 -6.82
N MET A 172 5.24 15.24 -7.34
CA MET A 172 3.85 15.26 -7.75
C MET A 172 3.00 14.68 -6.61
N ILE A 173 1.97 15.40 -6.20
CA ILE A 173 1.08 15.00 -5.11
C ILE A 173 -0.36 14.82 -5.59
N HIS A 174 -1.06 13.88 -4.97
CA HIS A 174 -2.52 13.83 -4.97
C HIS A 174 -3.00 14.03 -3.54
N TYR A 175 -3.86 15.02 -3.32
CA TYR A 175 -4.27 15.42 -1.97
C TYR A 175 -5.74 15.81 -1.89
N LEU A 176 -6.29 15.73 -0.68
CA LEU A 176 -7.64 16.16 -0.35
C LEU A 176 -7.65 17.66 -0.04
N ALA A 177 -8.44 18.43 -0.79
CA ALA A 177 -8.27 19.88 -0.85
C ALA A 177 -8.58 20.62 0.47
N LYS A 178 -9.59 20.22 1.24
CA LYS A 178 -10.00 20.93 2.47
C LYS A 178 -9.25 20.45 3.70
N SER A 179 -8.99 19.15 3.81
CA SER A 179 -8.27 18.53 4.92
C SER A 179 -6.75 18.58 4.73
N ARG A 180 -6.28 18.87 3.51
CA ARG A 180 -4.86 18.93 3.13
C ARG A 180 -4.12 17.62 3.45
N HIS A 181 -4.81 16.51 3.29
CA HIS A 181 -4.20 15.18 3.43
C HIS A 181 -3.64 14.71 2.09
N ILE A 182 -2.35 14.37 2.07
CA ILE A 182 -1.71 13.71 0.94
C ILE A 182 -2.18 12.26 0.89
N VAL A 183 -2.74 11.88 -0.24
CA VAL A 183 -3.14 10.50 -0.54
C VAL A 183 -2.01 9.77 -1.27
N GLN A 184 -1.37 10.44 -2.25
CA GLN A 184 -0.26 9.88 -3.04
C GLN A 184 0.82 10.93 -3.27
N ILE A 185 2.08 10.48 -3.31
CA ILE A 185 3.26 11.31 -3.57
C ILE A 185 4.26 10.50 -4.39
N ALA A 186 4.83 11.12 -5.40
CA ALA A 186 5.94 10.57 -6.15
C ALA A 186 6.91 11.71 -6.48
N SER A 187 8.19 11.40 -6.64
CA SER A 187 9.12 12.42 -7.15
C SER A 187 8.74 12.78 -8.59
N ALA A 188 8.73 14.07 -8.88
CA ALA A 188 8.52 14.60 -10.22
C ALA A 188 9.81 14.56 -11.06
N ALA A 189 10.97 14.56 -10.40
CA ALA A 189 12.25 14.41 -11.06
C ALA A 189 12.55 12.92 -11.29
N ASN A 190 13.22 12.60 -12.40
CA ASN A 190 13.97 11.35 -12.59
C ASN A 190 15.21 11.39 -11.66
N ASP A 191 14.98 11.43 -10.34
CA ASP A 191 16.06 11.21 -9.38
C ASP A 191 16.32 9.70 -9.35
N ASP A 192 17.16 9.28 -10.27
CA ASP A 192 17.51 7.89 -10.60
C ASP A 192 18.42 7.26 -9.53
N ASN A 193 18.14 7.50 -8.24
CA ASN A 193 18.86 6.85 -7.15
C ASN A 193 18.25 5.48 -6.81
N PHE A 194 18.57 4.49 -7.65
CA PHE A 194 18.09 3.11 -7.53
C PHE A 194 18.89 2.25 -6.53
N GLU A 195 19.92 2.80 -5.86
CA GLU A 195 20.80 2.06 -4.95
C GLU A 195 20.03 1.34 -3.83
N TYR A 196 18.99 1.98 -3.30
CA TYR A 196 18.16 1.42 -2.24
C TYR A 196 17.21 0.31 -2.72
N ILE A 197 16.94 0.27 -4.02
CA ILE A 197 15.98 -0.66 -4.62
C ILE A 197 16.63 -2.00 -4.94
N GLN A 198 17.92 -2.03 -5.26
CA GLN A 198 18.62 -3.28 -5.51
C GLN A 198 18.43 -4.27 -4.34
N ARG A 199 18.62 -3.80 -3.11
CA ARG A 199 18.37 -4.59 -1.89
C ARG A 199 16.92 -5.08 -1.77
N TYR A 200 15.95 -4.31 -2.26
CA TYR A 200 14.54 -4.69 -2.26
C TYR A 200 14.22 -5.71 -3.35
N VAL A 201 14.78 -5.58 -4.56
CA VAL A 201 14.57 -6.52 -5.66
C VAL A 201 15.14 -7.89 -5.30
N ASP A 202 16.33 -7.92 -4.72
CA ASP A 202 17.01 -9.13 -4.29
C ASP A 202 16.25 -9.85 -3.15
N ALA A 203 15.62 -9.09 -2.25
CA ALA A 203 14.96 -9.64 -1.06
C ALA A 203 13.70 -8.86 -0.62
N PRO A 204 12.56 -8.96 -1.36
CA PRO A 204 11.37 -8.12 -1.19
C PRO A 204 10.65 -8.26 0.16
N TYR A 205 11.00 -9.28 0.95
CA TYR A 205 10.40 -9.56 2.27
C TYR A 205 11.44 -9.73 3.38
N ALA A 206 12.72 -9.45 3.15
CA ALA A 206 13.75 -9.71 4.15
C ALA A 206 13.99 -8.54 5.09
N GLN A 207 13.88 -7.29 4.61
CA GLN A 207 14.36 -6.12 5.37
C GLN A 207 13.41 -4.93 5.33
N TYR A 208 13.37 -4.19 6.44
CA TYR A 208 12.76 -2.85 6.50
C TYR A 208 13.73 -1.86 5.88
N ILE A 209 13.37 -1.31 4.72
CA ILE A 209 14.23 -0.37 3.99
C ILE A 209 13.71 1.04 4.25
N ARG A 210 14.60 1.90 4.75
CA ARG A 210 14.31 3.31 5.00
C ARG A 210 14.91 4.16 3.90
N LEU A 211 14.04 4.89 3.20
CA LEU A 211 14.43 5.83 2.16
C LEU A 211 14.49 7.24 2.77
N HIS A 212 15.46 8.03 2.33
CA HIS A 212 15.62 9.42 2.75
C HIS A 212 15.05 10.43 1.74
N ARG A 213 14.69 9.94 0.54
CA ARG A 213 14.05 10.69 -0.54
C ARG A 213 12.74 10.02 -0.97
N ILE A 214 11.87 10.81 -1.58
CA ILE A 214 10.63 10.30 -2.18
C ILE A 214 10.99 9.54 -3.46
N PRO A 215 10.57 8.28 -3.64
CA PRO A 215 10.84 7.51 -4.85
C PRO A 215 10.04 8.02 -6.05
N THR A 216 10.54 7.77 -7.26
CA THR A 216 9.82 8.01 -8.52
C THR A 216 8.66 7.02 -8.69
N ARG A 217 7.79 7.26 -9.67
CA ARG A 217 6.70 6.32 -10.00
C ARG A 217 7.22 4.97 -10.50
N LEU A 218 8.24 4.99 -11.37
CA LEU A 218 8.89 3.78 -11.88
C LEU A 218 9.43 2.91 -10.74
N MET A 219 10.10 3.52 -9.76
CA MET A 219 10.60 2.85 -8.55
C MET A 219 9.49 2.12 -7.77
N GLN A 220 8.29 2.71 -7.75
CA GLN A 220 7.10 2.14 -7.08
C GLN A 220 6.38 1.09 -7.93
N ASP A 221 6.69 0.96 -9.22
CA ASP A 221 6.02 0.03 -10.14
C ASP A 221 6.89 -1.18 -10.49
N LEU A 222 8.13 -1.25 -10.00
CA LEU A 222 9.12 -2.28 -10.38
C LEU A 222 8.64 -3.73 -10.19
N ASN A 223 7.82 -3.99 -9.17
CA ASN A 223 7.30 -5.32 -8.90
C ASN A 223 6.07 -5.70 -9.74
N GLN A 224 5.55 -4.75 -10.54
CA GLN A 224 4.43 -4.93 -11.45
C GLN A 224 4.84 -4.74 -12.91
N ILE A 225 6.15 -4.76 -13.22
CA ILE A 225 6.62 -4.72 -14.60
C ILE A 225 6.15 -5.99 -15.31
N GLU A 226 5.43 -5.81 -16.40
CA GLU A 226 4.94 -6.88 -17.26
C GLU A 226 5.93 -7.17 -18.38
N SER A 227 6.40 -6.13 -19.07
CA SER A 227 7.30 -6.26 -20.19
C SER A 227 8.30 -5.12 -20.28
N ILE A 228 9.46 -5.40 -20.89
CA ILE A 228 10.53 -4.45 -21.15
C ILE A 228 10.91 -4.62 -22.61
N GLN A 229 10.83 -3.56 -23.39
CA GLN A 229 11.24 -3.51 -24.79
C GLN A 229 12.37 -2.50 -24.95
N ALA A 230 13.43 -2.82 -25.68
CA ALA A 230 14.37 -1.81 -26.11
C ALA A 230 14.06 -1.37 -27.53
N PHE A 231 14.20 -0.08 -27.81
CA PHE A 231 14.05 0.45 -29.15
C PHE A 231 15.02 1.60 -29.40
N ARG A 232 15.34 1.87 -30.67
CA ARG A 232 16.18 3.00 -31.10
C ARG A 232 15.32 3.99 -31.90
N LYS A 233 15.36 5.26 -31.51
CA LYS A 233 14.81 6.35 -32.33
C LYS A 233 15.88 6.82 -33.30
N ASP A 234 15.50 7.09 -34.55
CA ASP A 234 16.47 7.43 -35.62
C ASP A 234 17.25 8.74 -35.32
N ASP A 235 16.70 9.62 -34.47
CA ASP A 235 17.26 10.95 -34.15
C ASP A 235 18.13 11.00 -32.88
N GLU A 236 18.32 9.89 -32.16
CA GLU A 236 18.99 9.89 -30.86
C GLU A 236 20.21 8.95 -30.82
N SER A 237 21.32 9.43 -30.24
CA SER A 237 22.55 8.66 -30.01
C SER A 237 22.39 7.74 -28.80
N GLY A 238 21.45 6.80 -28.88
CA GLY A 238 21.15 5.87 -27.78
C GLY A 238 20.04 4.89 -28.11
N PHE A 239 19.65 4.14 -27.10
CA PHE A 239 18.44 3.32 -27.15
C PHE A 239 17.57 3.63 -25.93
N HIS A 240 16.29 3.39 -26.08
CA HIS A 240 15.30 3.57 -25.05
C HIS A 240 14.89 2.22 -24.49
N LEU A 241 14.60 2.18 -23.20
CA LEU A 241 13.89 1.10 -22.55
C LEU A 241 12.45 1.54 -22.34
N ASP A 242 11.56 0.86 -23.03
CA ASP A 242 10.13 0.94 -22.85
C ASP A 242 9.68 -0.11 -21.83
N ILE A 243 9.25 0.35 -20.65
CA ILE A 243 8.84 -0.51 -19.55
C ILE A 243 7.33 -0.40 -19.42
N THR A 244 6.63 -1.51 -19.62
CA THR A 244 5.17 -1.60 -19.43
C THR A 244 4.85 -2.34 -18.14
N THR A 245 3.90 -1.81 -17.38
CA THR A 245 3.40 -2.45 -16.16
C THR A 245 2.10 -3.19 -16.41
N LEU A 246 1.75 -4.13 -15.52
CA LEU A 246 0.49 -4.90 -15.56
C LEU A 246 -0.78 -4.03 -15.56
N HIS A 247 -0.67 -2.76 -15.18
CA HIS A 247 -1.79 -1.81 -15.14
C HIS A 247 -1.77 -0.81 -16.31
N GLY A 248 -0.90 -1.00 -17.30
CA GLY A 248 -0.83 -0.18 -18.51
C GLY A 248 -0.01 1.10 -18.38
N ASN A 249 0.72 1.33 -17.27
CA ASN A 249 1.69 2.43 -17.22
C ASN A 249 2.87 2.11 -18.12
N ARG A 250 3.32 3.11 -18.88
CA ARG A 250 4.44 3.02 -19.80
C ARG A 250 5.51 4.02 -19.40
N TYR A 251 6.74 3.55 -19.21
CA TYR A 251 7.88 4.37 -18.85
C TYR A 251 8.93 4.26 -19.95
N ASP A 252 9.33 5.41 -20.51
CA ASP A 252 10.37 5.50 -21.53
C ASP A 252 11.65 6.04 -20.89
N VAL A 253 12.71 5.23 -20.87
CA VAL A 253 14.00 5.60 -20.26
C VAL A 253 15.13 5.49 -21.28
N LEU A 254 15.74 6.63 -21.58
CA LEU A 254 16.88 6.72 -22.50
C LEU A 254 18.16 6.15 -21.87
N SER A 255 18.99 5.48 -22.69
CA SER A 255 20.26 4.89 -22.26
C SER A 255 21.30 5.92 -21.79
N SER A 256 21.18 7.18 -22.21
CA SER A 256 22.03 8.28 -21.74
C SER A 256 21.51 8.95 -20.46
N ALA A 257 20.40 8.48 -19.90
CA ALA A 257 19.88 8.98 -18.64
C ALA A 257 20.92 8.81 -17.52
N LYS A 258 20.96 9.79 -16.62
CA LYS A 258 21.88 9.78 -15.48
C LYS A 258 21.60 8.54 -14.63
N ARG A 259 22.60 7.69 -14.39
CA ARG A 259 22.48 6.43 -13.63
C ARG A 259 21.61 5.36 -14.28
N PHE A 260 21.50 5.36 -15.61
CA PHE A 260 20.92 4.26 -16.38
C PHE A 260 21.51 2.89 -16.00
N ASP A 261 22.82 2.82 -15.72
CA ASP A 261 23.51 1.59 -15.30
C ASP A 261 22.89 0.97 -14.04
N LEU A 262 22.44 1.79 -13.08
CA LEU A 262 21.79 1.31 -11.86
C LEU A 262 20.38 0.78 -12.14
N LEU A 263 19.65 1.42 -13.06
CA LEU A 263 18.35 0.92 -13.51
C LEU A 263 18.52 -0.42 -14.24
N GLU A 264 19.50 -0.53 -15.13
CA GLU A 264 19.84 -1.77 -15.83
C GLU A 264 20.18 -2.88 -14.83
N GLN A 265 20.95 -2.58 -13.78
CA GLN A 265 21.28 -3.54 -12.72
C GLN A 265 20.03 -3.99 -11.94
N VAL A 266 19.13 -3.07 -11.60
CA VAL A 266 17.88 -3.37 -10.90
C VAL A 266 16.93 -4.20 -11.76
N LEU A 267 16.90 -3.95 -13.07
CA LEU A 267 16.06 -4.68 -14.02
C LEU A 267 16.70 -5.99 -14.51
N SER A 268 17.99 -6.23 -14.25
CA SER A 268 18.71 -7.43 -14.66
C SER A 268 17.97 -8.75 -14.42
N PRO A 269 17.29 -8.98 -13.26
CA PRO A 269 16.52 -10.20 -13.03
C PRO A 269 15.29 -10.36 -13.95
N LEU A 270 14.81 -9.26 -14.53
CA LEU A 270 13.65 -9.19 -15.41
C LEU A 270 14.04 -9.17 -16.89
N ILE A 271 15.31 -8.90 -17.19
CA ILE A 271 15.81 -8.78 -18.55
C ILE A 271 16.33 -10.14 -19.03
N ASP A 272 15.89 -10.57 -20.22
CA ASP A 272 16.56 -11.64 -20.95
C ASP A 272 17.90 -11.13 -21.47
N PHE A 273 18.97 -11.48 -20.76
CA PHE A 273 20.33 -11.03 -21.07
C PHE A 273 20.76 -11.38 -22.50
N VAL A 274 20.30 -12.50 -23.07
CA VAL A 274 20.69 -12.92 -24.42
C VAL A 274 20.07 -11.99 -25.45
N ALA A 275 18.75 -11.80 -25.36
CA ALA A 275 18.02 -10.85 -26.21
C ALA A 275 18.59 -9.43 -26.06
N TYR A 276 18.90 -9.03 -24.84
CA TYR A 276 19.42 -7.70 -24.55
C TYR A 276 20.79 -7.43 -25.17
N ARG A 277 21.70 -8.40 -25.02
CA ARG A 277 23.04 -8.30 -25.56
C ARG A 277 23.02 -8.28 -27.09
N GLN A 278 22.17 -9.10 -27.71
CA GLN A 278 21.97 -9.09 -29.16
C GLN A 278 21.48 -7.72 -29.65
N PHE A 279 20.52 -7.12 -28.94
CA PHE A 279 20.06 -5.77 -29.25
C PHE A 279 21.19 -4.75 -29.16
N LYS A 280 21.95 -4.73 -28.05
CA LYS A 280 23.08 -3.80 -27.84
C LYS A 280 24.14 -3.92 -28.94
N GLN A 281 24.48 -5.15 -29.34
CA GLN A 281 25.53 -5.42 -30.33
C GLN A 281 25.08 -5.16 -31.77
N ASN A 282 23.80 -5.42 -32.10
CA ASN A 282 23.27 -5.25 -33.44
C ASN A 282 22.63 -3.87 -33.62
N LEU A 283 23.39 -2.90 -34.11
CA LEU A 283 22.90 -1.53 -34.39
C LEU A 283 21.76 -1.48 -35.42
N LYS A 284 21.59 -2.52 -36.24
CA LYS A 284 20.50 -2.63 -37.22
C LYS A 284 19.14 -2.98 -36.59
N LEU A 285 19.12 -3.52 -35.36
CA LEU A 285 17.87 -3.85 -34.67
C LEU A 285 17.23 -2.56 -34.14
N ARG A 286 16.03 -2.26 -34.64
CA ARG A 286 15.26 -1.08 -34.22
C ARG A 286 14.50 -1.29 -32.93
N GLN A 287 14.01 -2.49 -32.69
CA GLN A 287 13.23 -2.85 -31.51
C GLN A 287 13.44 -4.32 -31.14
N GLN A 288 13.40 -4.63 -29.84
CA GLN A 288 13.47 -5.99 -29.32
C GLN A 288 12.77 -6.09 -27.96
N LEU A 289 11.86 -7.04 -27.80
CA LEU A 289 11.32 -7.41 -26.49
C LEU A 289 12.42 -8.13 -25.70
N ILE A 290 12.68 -7.65 -24.49
CA ILE A 290 13.81 -8.09 -23.66
C ILE A 290 13.38 -8.57 -22.29
N SER A 291 12.10 -8.88 -22.11
CA SER A 291 11.60 -9.36 -20.85
C SER A 291 11.79 -10.87 -20.73
N ALA A 292 12.34 -11.31 -19.61
CA ALA A 292 12.22 -12.71 -19.20
C ALA A 292 10.77 -12.97 -18.80
N THR A 293 10.17 -14.07 -19.27
CA THR A 293 8.85 -14.51 -18.81
C THR A 293 8.86 -14.59 -17.28
N GLN A 294 8.14 -13.67 -16.64
CA GLN A 294 7.90 -13.73 -15.21
C GLN A 294 6.95 -14.90 -14.95
N LEU A 295 7.49 -16.12 -14.90
CA LEU A 295 6.85 -17.26 -14.26
C LEU A 295 6.87 -17.03 -12.73
N LEU A 296 6.12 -16.00 -12.35
CA LEU A 296 5.51 -15.68 -11.08
C LEU A 296 6.41 -15.93 -9.86
N ARG A 297 6.81 -14.82 -9.22
CA ARG A 297 7.27 -14.72 -7.81
C ARG A 297 6.46 -15.61 -6.83
N TYR A 298 5.23 -15.97 -7.20
CA TYR A 298 4.25 -16.79 -6.49
C TYR A 298 4.38 -18.31 -6.68
N ARG A 299 5.24 -18.82 -7.58
CA ARG A 299 5.57 -20.26 -7.63
C ARG A 299 6.26 -20.72 -6.33
N ARG A 300 6.89 -19.80 -5.59
CA ARG A 300 7.37 -20.03 -4.22
C ARG A 300 6.27 -20.08 -3.16
N LEU A 301 5.05 -19.60 -3.43
CA LEU A 301 3.92 -19.71 -2.49
C LEU A 301 3.16 -21.04 -2.61
N TRP A 302 3.17 -21.65 -3.79
CA TRP A 302 2.64 -23.00 -4.01
C TRP A 302 3.15 -24.06 -3.02
N PRO A 303 4.45 -24.18 -2.72
CA PRO A 303 4.92 -25.16 -1.74
C PRO A 303 4.45 -24.86 -0.31
N TYR A 304 4.29 -23.59 0.10
CA TYR A 304 3.69 -23.25 1.40
C TYR A 304 2.19 -23.54 1.45
N LEU A 305 1.49 -23.38 0.31
CA LEU A 305 0.09 -23.75 0.14
C LEU A 305 -0.09 -25.27 0.25
N LEU A 306 0.81 -26.03 -0.37
CA LEU A 306 0.86 -27.49 -0.31
C LEU A 306 1.22 -27.96 1.11
N TYR A 307 2.17 -27.31 1.79
CA TYR A 307 2.49 -27.58 3.20
C TYR A 307 1.30 -27.29 4.12
N GLY A 308 0.61 -26.17 3.93
CA GLY A 308 -0.58 -25.81 4.72
C GLY A 308 -1.72 -26.80 4.54
N ILE A 309 -1.96 -27.27 3.32
CA ILE A 309 -2.96 -28.31 3.03
C ILE A 309 -2.55 -29.66 3.66
N VAL A 310 -1.29 -30.07 3.54
CA VAL A 310 -0.78 -31.31 4.15
C VAL A 310 -0.88 -31.27 5.68
N LEU A 311 -0.59 -30.11 6.29
CA LEU A 311 -0.71 -29.89 7.74
C LEU A 311 -2.18 -29.94 8.20
N LEU A 312 -3.12 -29.43 7.38
CA LEU A 312 -4.56 -29.52 7.61
C LEU A 312 -5.10 -30.96 7.52
N VAL A 313 -4.58 -31.77 6.58
CA VAL A 313 -4.98 -33.17 6.41
C VAL A 313 -4.38 -34.08 7.49
N ALA A 314 -3.15 -33.80 7.93
CA ALA A 314 -2.44 -34.63 8.91
C ALA A 314 -3.01 -34.52 10.33
N PHE A 315 -3.68 -33.41 10.69
CA PHE A 315 -4.07 -33.17 12.09
C PHE A 315 -5.42 -33.74 12.53
N GLN A 316 -6.27 -34.28 11.65
CA GLN A 316 -7.61 -34.87 11.99
C GLN A 316 -8.39 -34.18 13.12
N LEU A 317 -8.25 -32.85 13.31
CA LEU A 317 -8.87 -32.13 14.42
C LEU A 317 -9.69 -30.95 13.91
N HIS A 318 -10.97 -31.01 14.30
CA HIS A 318 -11.88 -29.93 14.70
C HIS A 318 -11.84 -28.59 13.97
N TRP A 319 -13.05 -28.10 13.64
CA TRP A 319 -13.48 -26.76 13.16
C TRP A 319 -12.45 -25.60 13.10
N LEU A 320 -11.53 -25.47 14.07
CA LEU A 320 -10.33 -24.61 14.01
C LEU A 320 -9.53 -24.77 12.72
N ALA A 321 -9.31 -25.99 12.24
CA ALA A 321 -8.63 -26.25 10.96
C ALA A 321 -9.40 -25.66 9.77
N GLY A 322 -10.73 -25.77 9.78
CA GLY A 322 -11.61 -25.17 8.77
C GLY A 322 -11.58 -23.64 8.78
N ILE A 323 -11.55 -23.02 9.97
CA ILE A 323 -11.40 -21.57 10.11
C ILE A 323 -10.03 -21.11 9.61
N VAL A 324 -8.94 -21.82 9.96
CA VAL A 324 -7.59 -21.51 9.49
C VAL A 324 -7.51 -21.64 7.95
N ALA A 325 -8.09 -22.69 7.37
CA ALA A 325 -8.15 -22.88 5.93
C ALA A 325 -8.94 -21.74 5.23
N LEU A 326 -10.09 -21.36 5.78
CA LEU A 326 -10.88 -20.24 5.28
C LEU A 326 -10.10 -18.92 5.39
N CYS A 327 -9.41 -18.68 6.51
CA CYS A 327 -8.54 -17.50 6.69
C CYS A 327 -7.40 -17.47 5.66
N VAL A 328 -6.78 -18.62 5.36
CA VAL A 328 -5.72 -18.74 4.35
C VAL A 328 -6.28 -18.51 2.94
N ILE A 329 -7.42 -19.10 2.59
CA ILE A 329 -8.08 -18.89 1.29
C ILE A 329 -8.50 -17.43 1.14
N CYS A 330 -9.12 -16.82 2.16
CA CYS A 330 -9.47 -15.40 2.17
C CYS A 330 -8.21 -14.54 2.04
N TYR A 331 -7.12 -14.86 2.73
CA TYR A 331 -5.85 -14.15 2.61
C TYR A 331 -5.28 -14.24 1.18
N LEU A 332 -5.29 -15.43 0.57
CA LEU A 332 -4.81 -15.67 -0.79
C LEU A 332 -5.68 -14.96 -1.83
N TYR A 333 -7.00 -15.10 -1.76
CA TYR A 333 -7.94 -14.40 -2.64
C TYR A 333 -7.74 -12.89 -2.54
N ARG A 334 -7.58 -12.35 -1.32
CA ARG A 334 -7.26 -10.94 -1.11
C ARG A 334 -5.91 -10.59 -1.75
N THR A 335 -4.90 -11.45 -1.63
CA THR A 335 -3.54 -11.20 -2.15
C THR A 335 -3.49 -11.23 -3.67
N VAL A 336 -4.21 -12.14 -4.32
CA VAL A 336 -4.32 -12.23 -5.79
C VAL A 336 -5.12 -11.06 -6.35
N HIS A 337 -6.28 -10.74 -5.78
CA HIS A 337 -7.07 -9.60 -6.24
C HIS A 337 -6.31 -8.26 -6.07
N GLN A 338 -5.48 -8.16 -5.03
CA GLN A 338 -4.62 -6.99 -4.79
C GLN A 338 -3.53 -6.80 -5.84
N GLN A 339 -3.07 -7.86 -6.51
CA GLN A 339 -2.03 -7.74 -7.55
C GLN A 339 -2.54 -7.03 -8.80
N ASN A 340 -3.85 -7.06 -9.03
CA ASN A 340 -4.47 -6.46 -10.19
C ASN A 340 -4.89 -5.00 -9.95
N ASP A 341 -4.81 -4.51 -8.71
CA ASP A 341 -5.16 -3.12 -8.38
C ASP A 341 -3.96 -2.19 -8.61
N PRO A 342 -4.10 -1.14 -9.43
CA PRO A 342 -2.99 -0.25 -9.73
C PRO A 342 -2.45 0.45 -8.46
N PRO A 343 -1.13 0.67 -8.33
CA PRO A 343 -0.52 1.45 -7.23
C PRO A 343 -1.09 2.85 -7.10
N PHE A 344 -1.28 3.52 -8.24
CA PHE A 344 -1.67 4.91 -8.31
C PHE A 344 -3.18 5.06 -8.53
N ILE A 345 -3.76 6.12 -8.00
CA ILE A 345 -5.09 6.56 -8.39
C ILE A 345 -4.89 7.18 -9.77
N VAL A 346 -5.19 6.41 -10.81
CA VAL A 346 -5.21 6.93 -12.16
C VAL A 346 -6.43 7.86 -12.23
N GLU A 347 -6.22 9.14 -12.51
CA GLU A 347 -7.32 10.00 -12.94
C GLU A 347 -7.90 9.33 -14.18
N SER A 348 -9.11 8.78 -14.06
CA SER A 348 -9.84 8.35 -15.25
C SER A 348 -9.97 9.60 -16.11
N VAL A 349 -9.20 9.65 -17.20
CA VAL A 349 -9.38 10.65 -18.24
C VAL A 349 -10.86 10.60 -18.60
N LYS A 350 -11.56 11.69 -18.30
CA LYS A 350 -12.96 11.85 -18.68
C LYS A 350 -13.07 12.10 -20.17
#